data_AF-A0A239MP01-F1
#
_entry.id   AF-A0A239MP01-F1
#
_cell.length_a   1.000
_cell.length_b   1.000
_cell.length_c   1.000
_cell.angle_alpha   90.00
_cell.angle_beta   90.00
_cell.angle_gamma   90.00
#
_symmetry.space_group_name_H-M   'P 1'
#
loop_
_entity.id
_entity.type
_entity.pdbx_description
1 polymer ?
#
loop_
_entity_poly.entity_id
_entity_poly.type
_entity_poly.pdbx_seq_one_letter_code
_entity_poly.pdbx_strand_id
1 'polypeptide(L)'
;MTASGREPLIPITQLYARDVPGLPFPEGTDVLQVLWLPVPDLEGCWPAVQLRWRVASEVRDVLDEPPALEFVDWDEHVPRPCVLQPEEIREFPPLYVLGEELSERVMAWSEATSLKYQWELSVAPGWKAGGWPAEFTFRDPAGTDELYCGECGGPVEALLTVGASEYGAGSGSWAALELQALAEVTPDAEPSVYEPGGGTATSSTHRGSRSRR
;
A
#
# COMPACT_ATOMS: atom_id res chain seq x y z
N MET A 1 -11.51 21.01 -21.81
CA MET A 1 -11.41 22.19 -20.93
C MET A 1 -10.07 22.09 -20.26
N THR A 2 -9.15 23.01 -20.52
CA THR A 2 -7.78 22.94 -20.00
C THR A 2 -7.78 23.40 -18.54
N ALA A 3 -7.49 22.50 -17.61
CA ALA A 3 -7.26 22.83 -16.20
C ALA A 3 -6.25 23.99 -16.13
N SER A 4 -6.71 25.11 -15.59
CA SER A 4 -5.96 26.35 -15.44
C SER A 4 -5.53 26.46 -13.98
N GLY A 5 -4.65 25.56 -13.52
CA GLY A 5 -4.20 25.57 -12.13
C GLY A 5 -3.27 24.41 -11.83
N ARG A 6 -2.26 24.63 -10.97
CA ARG A 6 -1.51 23.54 -10.35
C ARG A 6 -2.47 22.84 -9.39
N GLU A 7 -2.93 21.63 -9.73
CA GLU A 7 -3.78 20.89 -8.81
C GLU A 7 -3.03 20.53 -7.52
N PRO A 8 -3.65 20.69 -6.34
CA PRO A 8 -3.01 20.35 -5.09
C PRO A 8 -2.95 18.82 -4.92
N LEU A 9 -1.90 18.35 -4.25
CA LEU A 9 -1.85 16.97 -3.78
C LEU A 9 -2.74 16.83 -2.55
N ILE A 10 -3.50 15.76 -2.46
CA ILE A 10 -4.30 15.39 -1.29
C ILE A 10 -3.56 14.37 -0.41
N PRO A 11 -3.78 14.38 0.92
CA PRO A 11 -3.21 13.39 1.81
C PRO A 11 -3.95 12.06 1.71
N ILE A 12 -3.17 10.98 1.69
CA ILE A 12 -3.67 9.60 1.60
C ILE A 12 -3.48 8.86 2.90
N THR A 13 -2.26 8.91 3.43
CA THR A 13 -1.98 8.36 4.74
C THR A 13 -0.84 9.12 5.41
N GLN A 14 -0.87 9.12 6.74
CA GLN A 14 0.20 9.58 7.58
C GLN A 14 0.57 8.47 8.55
N LEU A 15 1.78 7.93 8.41
CA LEU A 15 2.28 6.83 9.22
C LEU A 15 3.34 7.34 10.18
N TYR A 16 3.17 7.07 11.48
CA TYR A 16 4.21 7.33 12.47
C TYR A 16 5.09 6.09 12.62
N ALA A 17 6.41 6.28 12.73
CA ALA A 17 7.37 5.18 12.85
C ALA A 17 7.06 4.21 14.01
N ARG A 18 6.51 4.73 15.12
CA ARG A 18 6.08 3.94 16.28
C ARG A 18 4.92 2.99 15.99
N ASP A 19 4.08 3.30 15.00
CA ASP A 19 2.86 2.56 14.67
C ASP A 19 3.11 1.55 13.52
N VAL A 20 4.25 1.67 12.82
CA VAL A 20 4.68 0.78 11.72
C VAL A 20 6.17 0.39 11.85
N PRO A 21 6.55 -0.36 12.88
CA PRO A 21 7.96 -0.63 13.20
C PRO A 21 8.72 -1.42 12.12
N GLY A 22 8.01 -2.11 11.22
CA GLY A 22 8.59 -2.84 10.10
C GLY A 22 9.04 -1.96 8.93
N LEU A 23 8.61 -0.69 8.86
CA LEU A 23 8.99 0.21 7.78
C LEU A 23 10.32 0.94 8.04
N PRO A 24 11.19 1.07 7.02
CA PRO A 24 12.42 1.83 7.15
C PRO A 24 12.15 3.33 7.09
N PHE A 25 12.37 4.03 8.21
CA PHE A 25 12.35 5.49 8.25
C PHE A 25 13.76 6.05 8.05
N PRO A 26 13.94 7.09 7.22
CA PRO A 26 15.20 7.83 7.14
C PRO A 26 15.63 8.38 8.50
N GLU A 27 16.95 8.45 8.72
CA GLU A 27 17.54 8.95 9.96
C GLU A 27 16.99 10.34 10.33
N GLY A 28 16.53 10.47 11.57
CA GLY A 28 16.00 11.72 12.10
C GLY A 28 14.54 12.00 11.74
N THR A 29 13.83 11.09 11.05
CA THR A 29 12.40 11.23 10.74
C THR A 29 11.57 10.20 11.49
N ASP A 30 10.34 10.56 11.86
CA ASP A 30 9.39 9.71 12.59
C ASP A 30 7.96 9.75 12.01
N VAL A 31 7.76 10.49 10.91
CA VAL A 31 6.49 10.58 10.17
C VAL A 31 6.72 10.45 8.67
N LEU A 32 5.93 9.59 8.03
CA LEU A 32 5.77 9.51 6.57
C LEU A 32 4.40 10.06 6.20
N GLN A 33 4.35 11.06 5.33
CA GLN A 33 3.12 11.50 4.67
C GLN A 33 3.15 11.07 3.22
N VAL A 34 2.08 10.42 2.78
CA VAL A 34 1.85 10.03 1.39
C VAL A 34 0.79 10.95 0.82
N LEU A 35 1.16 11.67 -0.25
CA LEU A 35 0.29 12.62 -0.93
C LEU A 35 0.15 12.18 -2.39
N TRP A 36 -1.05 12.27 -2.98
CA TRP A 36 -1.23 12.02 -4.41
C TRP A 36 -2.14 13.02 -5.09
N LEU A 37 -2.14 12.97 -6.41
CA LEU A 37 -3.12 13.64 -7.26
C LEU A 37 -4.12 12.60 -7.82
N PRO A 38 -5.42 12.69 -7.50
CA PRO A 38 -6.42 11.71 -7.94
C PRO A 38 -6.99 12.04 -9.33
N VAL A 39 -6.11 12.33 -10.29
CA VAL A 39 -6.49 12.70 -11.67
C VAL A 39 -6.03 11.59 -12.63
N PRO A 40 -6.87 11.19 -13.60
CA PRO A 40 -6.51 10.16 -14.58
C PRO A 40 -5.41 10.62 -15.53
N ASP A 41 -4.52 9.68 -15.81
CA ASP A 41 -3.72 9.48 -17.03
C ASP A 41 -3.51 10.73 -17.91
N LEU A 42 -2.60 11.61 -17.47
CA LEU A 42 -1.87 12.47 -18.39
C LEU A 42 -0.91 11.56 -19.17
N GLU A 43 -1.40 10.91 -20.23
CA GLU A 43 -0.64 10.06 -21.18
C GLU A 43 0.65 9.44 -20.58
N GLY A 44 0.51 8.41 -19.75
CA GLY A 44 1.65 7.69 -19.17
C GLY A 44 2.25 8.32 -17.92
N CYS A 45 1.66 9.38 -17.38
CA CYS A 45 1.96 9.89 -16.05
C CYS A 45 1.05 9.19 -15.03
N TRP A 46 1.62 8.23 -14.31
CA TRP A 46 1.08 7.69 -13.07
C TRP A 46 0.64 8.83 -12.13
N PRO A 47 -0.38 8.63 -11.27
CA PRO A 47 -0.78 9.64 -10.30
C PRO A 47 0.47 10.14 -9.58
N ALA A 48 0.63 11.46 -9.53
CA ALA A 48 1.81 12.07 -8.97
C ALA A 48 1.86 11.81 -7.46
N VAL A 49 2.47 10.71 -7.07
CA VAL A 49 2.68 10.34 -5.67
C VAL A 49 3.91 11.08 -5.15
N GLN A 50 3.75 11.75 -4.02
CA GLN A 50 4.86 12.36 -3.29
C GLN A 50 4.92 11.84 -1.87
N LEU A 51 6.12 11.41 -1.48
CA LEU A 51 6.40 11.02 -0.11
C LEU A 51 7.15 12.11 0.62
N ARG A 52 6.69 12.44 1.83
CA ARG A 52 7.30 13.44 2.69
C ARG A 52 7.65 12.79 4.03
N TRP A 53 8.95 12.61 4.24
CA TRP A 53 9.52 12.18 5.51
C TRP A 53 9.75 13.41 6.41
N ARG A 54 9.26 13.36 7.65
CA ARG A 54 9.27 14.51 8.57
C ARG A 54 9.57 14.10 10.00
N VAL A 55 9.86 15.11 10.82
CA VAL A 55 9.83 15.01 12.28
C VAL A 55 8.49 15.54 12.78
N ALA A 56 7.71 14.74 13.50
CA ALA A 56 6.37 15.06 13.98
C ALA A 56 6.34 16.39 14.73
N SER A 57 7.31 16.60 15.62
CA SER A 57 7.43 17.82 16.44
C SER A 57 7.76 19.08 15.63
N GLU A 58 8.21 18.94 14.40
CA GLU A 58 8.54 20.07 13.52
C GLU A 58 7.36 20.44 12.60
N VAL A 59 6.30 19.63 12.55
CA VAL A 59 5.07 19.94 11.81
C VAL A 59 4.26 20.96 12.61
N ARG A 60 4.17 22.20 12.11
CA ARG A 60 3.51 23.31 12.80
C ARG A 60 2.26 23.82 12.08
N ASP A 61 2.36 23.97 10.77
CA ASP A 61 1.27 24.48 9.92
C ASP A 61 0.45 23.30 9.39
N VAL A 62 -0.46 22.81 10.23
CA VAL A 62 -1.40 21.73 9.86
C VAL A 62 -2.66 22.34 9.26
N LEU A 63 -3.11 21.80 8.13
CA LEU A 63 -4.39 22.17 7.54
C LEU A 63 -5.51 21.39 8.24
N ASP A 64 -6.59 22.08 8.61
CA ASP A 64 -7.77 21.45 9.21
C ASP A 64 -8.58 20.64 8.19
N GLU A 65 -8.57 21.07 6.93
CA GLU A 65 -9.23 20.40 5.81
C GLU A 65 -8.22 20.14 4.69
N PRO A 66 -8.29 18.98 4.01
CA PRO A 66 -7.53 18.75 2.79
C PRO A 66 -7.78 19.85 1.75
N PRO A 67 -6.78 20.21 0.93
CA PRO A 67 -6.98 21.15 -0.17
C PRO A 67 -8.15 20.71 -1.07
N ALA A 68 -9.04 21.65 -1.39
CA ALA A 68 -10.14 21.38 -2.31
C ALA A 68 -9.58 21.03 -3.70
N LEU A 69 -10.10 19.96 -4.29
CA LEU A 69 -9.80 19.57 -5.66
C LEU A 69 -10.80 20.23 -6.60
N GLU A 70 -10.30 20.79 -7.71
CA GLU A 70 -11.18 21.34 -8.76
C GLU A 70 -11.87 20.23 -9.56
N PHE A 71 -11.22 19.06 -9.64
CA PHE A 71 -11.71 17.90 -10.36
C PHE A 71 -11.34 16.61 -9.61
N VAL A 72 -12.32 15.72 -9.48
CA VAL A 72 -12.15 14.34 -9.00
C VAL A 72 -12.85 13.46 -10.02
N ASP A 73 -12.11 12.55 -10.65
CA ASP A 73 -12.69 11.67 -11.67
C ASP A 73 -13.49 10.52 -11.03
N TRP A 74 -12.93 9.95 -9.95
CA TRP A 74 -13.55 8.88 -9.18
C TRP A 74 -13.47 9.19 -7.69
N ASP A 75 -14.62 9.24 -7.03
CA ASP A 75 -14.72 9.53 -5.59
C ASP A 75 -13.89 8.55 -4.74
N GLU A 76 -13.70 7.32 -5.22
CA GLU A 76 -12.90 6.28 -4.54
C GLU A 76 -11.40 6.60 -4.43
N HIS A 77 -10.87 7.49 -5.28
CA HIS A 77 -9.49 7.99 -5.20
C HIS A 77 -9.30 9.10 -4.14
N VAL A 78 -10.39 9.51 -3.47
CA VAL A 78 -10.33 10.46 -2.37
C VAL A 78 -10.65 9.69 -1.08
N PRO A 79 -9.64 9.42 -0.23
CA PRO A 79 -9.87 8.67 0.98
C PRO A 79 -10.73 9.47 1.96
N ARG A 80 -11.66 8.78 2.62
CA ARG A 80 -12.40 9.34 3.75
C ARG A 80 -11.43 9.50 4.93
N PRO A 81 -11.38 10.67 5.60
CA PRO A 81 -10.56 10.82 6.79
C PRO A 81 -10.94 9.80 7.87
N CYS A 82 -9.97 8.98 8.28
CA CYS A 82 -10.14 7.98 9.33
C CYS A 82 -8.84 7.78 10.10
N VAL A 83 -8.95 7.14 11.27
CA VAL A 83 -7.79 6.65 12.03
C VAL A 83 -7.58 5.19 11.65
N LEU A 84 -6.38 4.87 11.18
CA LEU A 84 -5.98 3.49 10.91
C LEU A 84 -5.60 2.80 12.23
N GLN A 85 -5.89 1.50 12.31
CA GLN A 85 -5.44 0.62 13.40
C GLN A 85 -4.54 -0.44 12.77
N PRO A 86 -3.21 -0.22 12.74
CA PRO A 86 -2.30 -1.16 12.09
C PRO A 86 -2.23 -2.49 12.85
N GLU A 87 -2.28 -3.60 12.12
CA GLU A 87 -2.00 -4.93 12.61
C GLU A 87 -0.69 -5.46 12.00
N GLU A 88 0.11 -6.18 12.79
CA GLU A 88 1.29 -6.88 12.27
C GLU A 88 0.87 -8.25 11.73
N ILE A 89 0.95 -8.41 10.41
CA ILE A 89 0.65 -9.66 9.72
C ILE A 89 1.92 -10.31 9.16
N ARG A 90 1.87 -11.63 8.94
CA ARG A 90 2.93 -12.37 8.27
C ARG A 90 2.50 -12.76 6.86
N GLU A 91 3.24 -12.28 5.89
CA GLU A 91 3.12 -12.67 4.49
C GLU A 91 4.19 -13.68 4.10
N PHE A 92 3.86 -14.56 3.15
CA PHE A 92 4.79 -15.48 2.51
C PHE A 92 5.06 -15.06 1.05
N PRO A 93 6.22 -15.41 0.47
CA PRO A 93 6.58 -14.93 -0.86
C PRO A 93 5.58 -15.41 -1.94
N PRO A 94 5.24 -14.57 -2.92
CA PRO A 94 4.37 -14.95 -4.02
C PRO A 94 5.04 -16.01 -4.90
N LEU A 95 4.21 -16.82 -5.56
CA LEU A 95 4.68 -17.98 -6.32
C LEU A 95 5.73 -17.62 -7.38
N TYR A 96 5.66 -16.43 -7.98
CA TYR A 96 6.62 -15.97 -9.00
C TYR A 96 8.01 -15.62 -8.44
N VAL A 97 8.15 -15.44 -7.11
CA VAL A 97 9.44 -15.28 -6.42
C VAL A 97 10.00 -16.63 -5.99
N LEU A 98 9.14 -17.64 -5.84
CA LEU A 98 9.56 -18.99 -5.49
C LEU A 98 10.26 -19.67 -6.69
N GLY A 99 11.29 -20.45 -6.41
CA GLY A 99 11.84 -21.36 -7.42
C GLY A 99 10.82 -22.42 -7.82
N GLU A 100 10.92 -22.92 -9.06
CA GLU A 100 9.98 -23.88 -9.67
C GLU A 100 9.63 -25.06 -8.73
N GLU A 101 10.65 -25.75 -8.20
CA GLU A 101 10.44 -26.89 -7.29
C GLU A 101 9.62 -26.54 -6.04
N LEU A 102 9.88 -25.38 -5.44
CA LEU A 102 9.16 -24.95 -4.25
C LEU A 102 7.73 -24.50 -4.59
N SER A 103 7.57 -23.82 -5.73
CA SER A 103 6.27 -23.40 -6.24
C SER A 103 5.37 -24.61 -6.50
N GLU A 104 5.87 -25.65 -7.15
CA GLU A 104 5.14 -26.90 -7.38
C GLU A 104 4.70 -27.58 -6.07
N ARG A 105 5.60 -27.62 -5.08
CA ARG A 105 5.29 -28.20 -3.75
C ARG A 105 4.22 -27.41 -3.02
N VAL A 106 4.25 -26.08 -3.10
CA VAL A 106 3.23 -25.19 -2.50
C VAL A 106 1.87 -25.36 -3.20
N MET A 107 1.87 -25.51 -4.53
CA MET A 107 0.65 -25.76 -5.30
C MET A 107 0.04 -27.13 -4.94
N ALA A 108 0.85 -28.19 -4.90
CA ALA A 108 0.38 -29.52 -4.48
C ALA A 108 -0.16 -29.54 -3.04
N TRP A 109 0.49 -28.80 -2.13
CA TRP A 109 0.01 -28.62 -0.76
C TRP A 109 -1.33 -27.87 -0.70
N SER A 110 -1.48 -26.80 -1.50
CA SER A 110 -2.72 -26.02 -1.59
C SER A 110 -3.89 -26.88 -2.09
N GLU A 111 -3.65 -27.73 -3.09
CA GLU A 111 -4.64 -28.70 -3.58
C GLU A 111 -5.04 -29.71 -2.51
N ALA A 112 -4.07 -30.24 -1.76
CA ALA A 112 -4.32 -31.22 -0.71
C ALA A 112 -5.07 -30.65 0.51
N THR A 113 -4.93 -29.35 0.78
CA THR A 113 -5.52 -28.68 1.96
C THR A 113 -6.78 -27.87 1.63
N SER A 114 -7.10 -27.69 0.35
CA SER A 114 -8.12 -26.74 -0.14
C SER A 114 -7.84 -25.27 0.17
N LEU A 115 -6.78 -24.95 0.93
CA LEU A 115 -6.31 -23.59 1.17
C LEU A 115 -5.68 -23.04 -0.10
N LYS A 116 -5.94 -21.77 -0.40
CA LYS A 116 -5.32 -21.10 -1.54
C LYS A 116 -4.12 -20.30 -1.07
N TYR A 117 -2.92 -20.88 -1.14
CA TYR A 117 -1.67 -20.23 -0.68
C TYR A 117 -1.55 -18.77 -1.15
N GLN A 118 -1.78 -18.52 -2.44
CA GLN A 118 -1.66 -17.18 -3.02
C GLN A 118 -2.59 -16.16 -2.34
N TRP A 119 -3.82 -16.57 -2.03
CA TRP A 119 -4.88 -15.70 -1.51
C TRP A 119 -4.97 -15.67 0.01
N GLU A 120 -4.49 -16.69 0.70
CA GLU A 120 -4.66 -16.86 2.15
C GLU A 120 -3.37 -16.67 2.95
N LEU A 121 -2.20 -16.83 2.33
CA LEU A 121 -0.90 -16.83 3.03
C LEU A 121 0.15 -15.94 2.37
N SER A 122 0.08 -15.73 1.05
CA SER A 122 1.13 -15.03 0.34
C SER A 122 1.04 -13.51 0.50
N VAL A 123 0.40 -12.81 -0.43
CA VAL A 123 0.34 -11.35 -0.45
C VAL A 123 -1.00 -10.91 0.09
N ALA A 124 -1.01 -10.18 1.21
CA ALA A 124 -2.26 -9.68 1.75
C ALA A 124 -2.86 -8.61 0.82
N PRO A 125 -4.18 -8.63 0.59
CA PRO A 125 -4.86 -7.58 -0.15
C PRO A 125 -4.91 -6.27 0.64
N GLY A 126 -5.51 -5.24 0.03
CA GLY A 126 -5.85 -4.01 0.75
C GLY A 126 -4.69 -3.09 1.05
N TRP A 127 -4.82 -2.38 2.17
CA TRP A 127 -3.86 -1.38 2.62
C TRP A 127 -2.80 -2.02 3.49
N LYS A 128 -1.54 -1.89 3.11
CA LYS A 128 -0.43 -2.43 3.92
C LYS A 128 0.84 -1.63 3.75
N ALA A 129 1.53 -1.48 4.86
CA ALA A 129 2.85 -0.87 4.96
C ALA A 129 3.91 -1.99 4.85
N GLY A 130 4.67 -2.02 3.77
CA GLY A 130 5.69 -3.04 3.54
C GLY A 130 5.16 -4.34 2.93
N GLY A 131 5.87 -5.44 3.23
CA GLY A 131 5.54 -6.79 2.75
C GLY A 131 5.91 -7.03 1.28
N TRP A 132 5.27 -8.03 0.67
CA TRP A 132 5.45 -8.37 -0.73
C TRP A 132 4.58 -7.48 -1.63
N PRO A 133 5.07 -7.02 -2.79
CA PRO A 133 4.25 -6.24 -3.70
C PRO A 133 3.04 -7.06 -4.18
N ALA A 134 1.86 -6.43 -4.22
CA ALA A 134 0.65 -7.02 -4.80
C ALA A 134 0.88 -7.41 -6.27
N GLU A 135 0.14 -8.40 -6.76
CA GLU A 135 0.26 -8.85 -8.16
C GLU A 135 -0.05 -7.74 -9.19
N PHE A 136 -0.83 -6.74 -8.79
CA PHE A 136 -1.30 -5.64 -9.63
C PHE A 136 -0.74 -4.29 -9.17
N THR A 137 0.59 -4.15 -9.04
CA THR A 137 1.16 -2.88 -8.57
C THR A 137 1.02 -1.74 -9.59
N PHE A 138 1.31 -2.01 -10.87
CA PHE A 138 1.37 -0.99 -11.92
C PHE A 138 0.85 -1.56 -13.25
N ARG A 139 1.56 -2.50 -13.88
CA ARG A 139 1.05 -3.23 -15.06
C ARG A 139 0.54 -4.63 -14.70
N ASP A 140 -0.37 -5.16 -15.50
CA ASP A 140 -0.72 -6.58 -15.52
C ASP A 140 -0.33 -7.20 -16.87
N PRO A 141 0.72 -8.05 -16.91
CA PRO A 141 1.63 -8.38 -15.82
C PRO A 141 2.65 -7.25 -15.57
N ALA A 142 3.16 -7.15 -14.35
CA ALA A 142 4.21 -6.19 -14.01
C ALA A 142 5.45 -6.42 -14.89
N GLY A 143 6.03 -5.33 -15.39
CA GLY A 143 7.29 -5.40 -16.15
C GLY A 143 8.44 -5.86 -15.25
N THR A 144 9.40 -6.61 -15.79
CA THR A 144 10.58 -7.05 -15.02
C THR A 144 11.44 -5.87 -14.55
N ASP A 145 11.30 -4.70 -15.16
CA ASP A 145 11.97 -3.45 -14.81
C ASP A 145 11.27 -2.68 -13.68
N GLU A 146 9.99 -2.95 -13.40
CA GLU A 146 9.19 -2.20 -12.42
C GLU A 146 9.60 -2.48 -10.98
N LEU A 147 10.22 -3.63 -10.73
CA LEU A 147 10.74 -4.02 -9.43
C LEU A 147 12.21 -3.65 -9.23
N TYR A 148 12.76 -2.77 -10.08
CA TYR A 148 14.11 -2.26 -9.97
C TYR A 148 14.15 -0.74 -10.00
N CYS A 149 15.11 -0.17 -9.30
CA CYS A 149 15.33 1.26 -9.29
C CYS A 149 15.84 1.73 -10.66
N GLY A 150 15.15 2.68 -11.29
CA GLY A 150 15.56 3.24 -12.58
C GLY A 150 16.92 3.95 -12.57
N GLU A 151 17.44 4.36 -11.41
CA GLU A 151 18.74 5.03 -11.30
C GLU A 151 19.91 4.06 -11.05
N CYS A 152 19.76 3.11 -10.12
CA CYS A 152 20.84 2.22 -9.71
C CYS A 152 20.68 0.76 -10.18
N GLY A 153 19.50 0.39 -10.70
CA GLY A 153 19.17 -0.98 -11.13
C GLY A 153 19.07 -2.00 -9.99
N GLY A 154 19.11 -1.57 -8.73
CA GLY A 154 18.91 -2.44 -7.56
C GLY A 154 17.44 -2.80 -7.36
N PRO A 155 17.13 -3.90 -6.64
CA PRO A 155 15.75 -4.27 -6.33
C PRO A 155 15.08 -3.19 -5.48
N VAL A 156 13.78 -3.01 -5.66
CA VAL A 156 12.94 -2.17 -4.78
C VAL A 156 12.07 -3.03 -3.89
N GLU A 157 11.75 -2.50 -2.70
CA GLU A 157 10.82 -3.11 -1.76
C GLU A 157 9.52 -2.33 -1.74
N ALA A 158 8.40 -3.01 -1.50
CA ALA A 158 7.11 -2.35 -1.35
C ALA A 158 7.16 -1.47 -0.09
N LEU A 159 6.80 -0.19 -0.22
CA LEU A 159 6.69 0.71 0.93
C LEU A 159 5.24 0.77 1.44
N LEU A 160 4.31 0.99 0.52
CA LEU A 160 2.87 1.07 0.80
C LEU A 160 2.13 0.46 -0.38
N THR A 161 1.19 -0.44 -0.09
CA THR A 161 0.13 -0.82 -1.03
C THR A 161 -1.18 -0.27 -0.50
N VAL A 162 -2.02 0.18 -1.41
CA VAL A 162 -3.29 0.81 -1.09
C VAL A 162 -4.32 0.21 -2.05
N GLY A 163 -4.93 -0.88 -1.59
CA GLY A 163 -5.98 -1.55 -2.35
C GLY A 163 -7.28 -0.74 -2.39
N ALA A 164 -8.08 -0.98 -3.44
CA ALA A 164 -9.43 -0.43 -3.55
C ALA A 164 -10.40 -1.02 -2.50
N SER A 165 -10.11 -2.23 -2.01
CA SER A 165 -10.84 -2.92 -0.94
C SER A 165 -9.85 -3.55 0.03
N GLU A 166 -10.24 -3.71 1.30
CA GLU A 166 -9.38 -4.26 2.34
C GLU A 166 -9.13 -5.77 2.14
N TYR A 167 -10.19 -6.51 1.79
CA TYR A 167 -10.16 -7.92 1.41
C TYR A 167 -11.35 -8.23 0.50
N GLY A 168 -11.36 -9.43 -0.09
CA GLY A 168 -12.36 -9.84 -1.07
C GLY A 168 -12.74 -11.31 -0.96
N ALA A 169 -13.50 -11.79 -1.95
CA ALA A 169 -13.91 -13.18 -2.02
C ALA A 169 -12.67 -14.11 -2.11
N GLY A 170 -12.45 -14.92 -1.08
CA GLY A 170 -11.30 -15.84 -1.00
C GLY A 170 -10.09 -15.31 -0.24
N SER A 171 -10.15 -14.09 0.31
CA SER A 171 -9.10 -13.50 1.16
C SER A 171 -9.61 -13.07 2.53
N GLY A 172 -10.76 -13.62 2.98
CA GLY A 172 -11.36 -13.33 4.28
C GLY A 172 -10.47 -13.71 5.48
N SER A 173 -9.47 -14.58 5.29
CA SER A 173 -8.44 -14.87 6.30
C SER A 173 -7.60 -13.65 6.69
N TRP A 174 -7.60 -12.61 5.87
CA TRP A 174 -6.88 -11.35 6.09
C TRP A 174 -7.73 -10.25 6.72
N ALA A 175 -9.02 -10.49 6.98
CA ALA A 175 -9.84 -9.52 7.69
C ALA A 175 -9.19 -9.20 9.05
N ALA A 176 -9.23 -7.94 9.48
CA ALA A 176 -8.72 -7.52 10.79
C ALA A 176 -9.28 -8.40 11.91
N LEU A 177 -8.51 -8.60 12.99
CA LEU A 177 -8.91 -9.48 14.08
C LEU A 177 -10.23 -9.04 14.73
N GLU A 178 -10.49 -7.73 14.78
CA GLU A 178 -11.78 -7.20 15.26
C GLU A 178 -12.94 -7.60 14.34
N LEU A 179 -12.73 -7.59 13.02
CA LEU A 179 -13.75 -7.99 12.04
C LEU A 179 -13.99 -9.51 12.09
N GLN A 180 -12.94 -10.31 12.25
CA GLN A 180 -13.09 -11.75 12.45
C GLN A 180 -13.89 -12.04 13.74
N ALA A 181 -13.55 -11.38 14.85
CA ALA A 181 -14.29 -11.51 16.10
C ALA A 181 -15.75 -11.06 15.97
N LEU A 182 -16.03 -9.99 15.21
CA LEU A 182 -17.39 -9.56 14.92
C LEU A 182 -18.15 -10.57 14.05
N ALA A 183 -17.52 -11.19 13.05
CA ALA A 183 -18.15 -12.23 12.24
C ALA A 183 -18.52 -13.48 13.05
N GLU A 184 -17.72 -13.83 14.07
CA GLU A 184 -18.06 -14.91 15.01
C GLU A 184 -19.31 -14.60 15.86
N VAL A 185 -19.52 -13.33 16.21
CA VAL A 185 -20.62 -12.89 17.09
C VAL A 185 -21.87 -12.50 16.30
N THR A 186 -21.70 -11.97 15.08
CA THR A 186 -22.76 -11.50 14.18
C THR A 186 -22.48 -11.96 12.75
N PRO A 187 -22.75 -13.24 12.41
CA PRO A 187 -22.42 -13.81 11.10
C PRO A 187 -23.20 -13.20 9.92
N ASP A 188 -24.26 -12.43 10.19
CA ASP A 188 -25.10 -11.77 9.17
C ASP A 188 -24.75 -10.28 8.95
N ALA A 189 -23.68 -9.75 9.55
CA ALA A 189 -23.29 -8.34 9.40
C ALA A 189 -22.42 -8.09 8.15
N GLU A 190 -22.79 -7.09 7.33
CA GLU A 190 -22.07 -6.72 6.11
C GLU A 190 -20.72 -6.01 6.41
N PRO A 191 -19.61 -6.40 5.77
CA PRO A 191 -18.26 -5.90 6.08
C PRO A 191 -17.93 -4.48 5.59
N SER A 192 -18.79 -3.86 4.78
CA SER A 192 -18.46 -2.66 3.98
C SER A 192 -18.27 -1.33 4.75
N VAL A 193 -18.25 -1.33 6.08
CA VAL A 193 -18.30 -0.09 6.89
C VAL A 193 -16.91 0.53 7.11
N TYR A 194 -15.83 -0.23 6.88
CA TYR A 194 -14.49 0.12 7.41
C TYR A 194 -13.45 0.52 6.36
N GLU A 195 -13.78 0.59 5.07
CA GLU A 195 -12.76 0.76 4.02
C GLU A 195 -12.28 2.22 3.82
N PRO A 196 -10.97 2.49 3.85
CA PRO A 196 -10.36 3.69 3.29
C PRO A 196 -10.14 3.52 1.78
N GLY A 197 -10.61 4.47 0.95
CA GLY A 197 -10.63 4.38 -0.52
C GLY A 197 -9.23 4.36 -1.17
N GLY A 198 -9.03 3.49 -2.18
CA GLY A 198 -7.71 3.03 -2.63
C GLY A 198 -6.95 3.81 -3.71
N GLY A 199 -5.67 3.45 -3.92
CA GLY A 199 -4.77 3.95 -4.99
C GLY A 199 -3.27 3.69 -4.73
N THR A 200 -2.51 3.07 -5.63
CA THR A 200 -1.14 2.61 -5.30
C THR A 200 -0.09 3.73 -5.21
N ALA A 201 0.77 3.73 -4.18
CA ALA A 201 1.83 4.72 -3.95
C ALA A 201 3.15 4.10 -3.47
N THR A 202 4.26 4.28 -4.22
CA THR A 202 5.62 3.86 -3.79
C THR A 202 6.65 4.99 -3.92
N SER A 203 7.67 5.00 -3.06
CA SER A 203 8.92 5.74 -3.30
C SER A 203 10.14 4.90 -3.00
N SER A 204 11.20 5.14 -3.76
CA SER A 204 12.55 4.72 -3.44
C SER A 204 13.11 5.53 -2.25
N THR A 205 13.47 4.85 -1.16
CA THR A 205 14.33 5.45 -0.12
C THR A 205 15.77 4.98 -0.28
N HIS A 206 16.67 5.94 -0.38
CA HIS A 206 18.11 5.73 -0.54
C HIS A 206 18.78 5.49 0.82
N ARG A 207 19.47 4.36 0.99
CA ARG A 207 20.39 4.15 2.12
C ARG A 207 21.80 4.61 1.69
N GLY A 208 22.13 5.86 2.01
CA GLY A 208 23.44 6.44 1.73
C GLY A 208 24.56 5.74 2.51
N SER A 209 25.43 5.01 1.81
CA SER A 209 26.69 4.54 2.37
C SER A 209 27.72 5.68 2.33
N ARG A 210 28.05 6.25 3.49
CA ARG A 210 29.24 7.10 3.64
C ARG A 210 30.50 6.23 3.46
N SER A 211 31.12 6.31 2.29
CA SER A 211 32.50 5.89 2.10
C SER A 211 33.43 6.94 2.71
N ARG A 212 34.15 6.57 3.77
CA ARG A 212 35.37 7.26 4.18
C ARG A 212 36.49 6.84 3.21
N ARG A 213 36.96 7.78 2.39
CA ARG A 213 38.39 8.09 2.17
C ARG A 213 38.51 9.31 1.27
#